data_AF-A0A2M8IVR2-F1
#
_entry.id   AF-A0A2M8IVR2-F1
#
_cell.length_a   1.000
_cell.length_b   1.000
_cell.length_c   1.000
_cell.angle_alpha   90.00
_cell.angle_beta   90.00
_cell.angle_gamma   90.00
#
_symmetry.space_group_name_H-M   'P 1'
#
loop_
_entity.id
_entity.type
_entity.pdbx_description
1 polymer ?
#
loop_
_entity_poly.entity_id
_entity_poly.type
_entity_poly.pdbx_seq_one_letter_code
_entity_poly.pdbx_strand_id
1 'polypeptide(L)'
;MIELAFSDEVQAARATRQPIVALESTIITHGMPHPQNVQVAAQVEDDIRATGAVPATIAVLEGRLQIGLSPAQLDGLGRASGVAKLSRADLAACLA
;
A
#
# COMPACT_ATOMS: atom_id res chain seq x y z
N MET A 1 21.27 0.39 2.24
CA MET A 1 20.12 1.32 2.35
C MET A 1 18.92 0.57 1.83
N ILE A 2 17.79 0.56 2.55
CA ILE A 2 16.58 -0.12 2.06
C ILE A 2 16.01 0.70 0.90
N GLU A 3 15.83 0.09 -0.26
CA GLU A 3 15.25 0.74 -1.43
C GLU A 3 13.74 0.90 -1.25
N LEU A 4 13.23 2.11 -1.49
CA LEU A 4 11.80 2.41 -1.52
C LEU A 4 11.35 2.53 -2.97
N ALA A 5 10.46 1.63 -3.40
CA ALA A 5 9.81 1.71 -4.70
C ALA A 5 8.55 2.58 -4.55
N PHE A 6 8.47 3.67 -5.30
CA PHE A 6 7.31 4.57 -5.30
C PHE A 6 6.50 4.36 -6.58
N SER A 7 5.18 4.31 -6.48
CA SER A 7 4.31 4.36 -7.67
C SER A 7 4.49 5.66 -8.44
N ASP A 8 4.16 5.67 -9.73
CA ASP A 8 4.27 6.86 -10.58
C ASP A 8 3.48 8.05 -10.01
N GLU A 9 2.27 7.80 -9.48
CA GLU A 9 1.42 8.80 -8.83
C GLU A 9 2.11 9.43 -7.62
N VAL A 10 2.72 8.61 -6.75
CA VAL A 10 3.45 9.07 -5.57
C VAL A 10 4.73 9.80 -5.95
N GLN A 11 5.46 9.34 -6.98
CA GLN A 11 6.64 10.05 -7.49
C GLN A 11 6.28 11.44 -8.00
N ALA A 12 5.20 11.56 -8.79
CA ALA A 12 4.71 12.84 -9.29
C ALA A 12 4.27 13.77 -8.15
N ALA A 13 3.56 13.24 -7.16
CA ALA A 13 3.14 13.98 -5.97
C ALA A 13 4.34 14.56 -5.20
N ARG A 14 5.40 13.75 -5.01
CA ARG A 14 6.64 14.20 -4.35
C ARG A 14 7.35 15.29 -5.14
N ALA A 15 7.46 15.14 -6.46
CA ALA A 15 8.11 16.14 -7.33
C ALA A 15 7.39 17.49 -7.31
N THR A 16 6.06 17.45 -7.22
CA THR A 16 5.19 18.64 -7.20
C THR A 16 4.85 19.14 -5.80
N ARG A 17 5.36 18.48 -4.75
CA ARG A 17 5.02 18.74 -3.33
C ARG A 17 3.53 18.69 -3.04
N GLN A 18 2.78 17.86 -3.75
CA GLN A 18 1.39 17.56 -3.41
C GLN A 18 1.34 16.79 -2.08
N PRO A 19 0.30 17.01 -1.25
CA PRO A 19 0.10 16.24 -0.02
C PRO A 19 -0.05 14.75 -0.33
N ILE A 20 0.61 13.91 0.47
CA ILE A 20 0.55 12.45 0.34
C ILE A 20 0.03 11.88 1.66
N VAL A 21 -0.95 10.97 1.57
CA VAL A 21 -1.52 10.27 2.73
C VAL A 21 -1.11 8.80 2.66
N ALA A 22 -0.29 8.36 3.61
CA ALA A 22 0.11 6.96 3.71
C ALA A 22 -1.04 6.11 4.30
N LEU A 23 -1.23 4.91 3.75
CA LEU A 23 -2.21 3.92 4.21
C LEU A 23 -1.53 2.58 4.50
N GLU A 24 -2.03 1.84 5.49
CA GLU A 24 -1.51 0.51 5.82
C GLU A 24 -2.11 -0.62 4.96
N SER A 25 -1.38 -1.73 4.84
CA SER A 25 -1.81 -2.96 4.15
C SER A 25 -2.34 -4.05 5.07
N THR A 26 -2.09 -3.96 6.39
CA THR A 26 -2.50 -5.03 7.33
C THR A 26 -4.01 -5.17 7.41
N ILE A 27 -4.76 -4.05 7.40
CA ILE A 27 -6.24 -4.08 7.38
C ILE A 27 -6.80 -4.81 6.15
N ILE A 28 -6.09 -4.74 5.02
CA ILE A 28 -6.48 -5.37 3.75
C ILE A 28 -6.31 -6.89 3.82
N THR A 29 -5.24 -7.35 4.49
CA THR A 29 -4.86 -8.77 4.49
C THR A 29 -5.38 -9.54 5.70
N HIS A 30 -5.58 -8.86 6.84
CA HIS A 30 -5.93 -9.48 8.12
C HIS A 30 -7.14 -8.84 8.80
N GLY A 31 -7.59 -7.67 8.35
CA GLY A 31 -8.66 -6.91 8.99
C GLY A 31 -10.04 -7.13 8.40
N MET A 32 -10.13 -7.49 7.11
CA MET A 32 -11.39 -7.62 6.37
C MET A 32 -11.36 -8.83 5.43
N PRO A 33 -12.52 -9.48 5.17
CA PRO A 33 -12.60 -10.57 4.21
C PRO A 33 -12.56 -10.05 2.77
N HIS A 34 -12.09 -10.86 1.84
CA HIS A 34 -12.26 -10.61 0.40
C HIS A 34 -13.73 -10.82 -0.02
N PRO A 35 -14.32 -9.95 -0.88
CA PRO A 35 -13.73 -8.83 -1.61
C PRO A 35 -13.74 -7.47 -0.89
N GLN A 36 -14.32 -7.41 0.31
CA GLN A 36 -14.52 -6.15 1.04
C GLN A 36 -13.20 -5.45 1.36
N ASN A 37 -12.14 -6.20 1.67
CA ASN A 37 -10.81 -5.67 1.90
C ASN A 37 -10.28 -4.77 0.76
N VAL A 38 -10.39 -5.23 -0.49
CA VAL A 38 -9.95 -4.48 -1.68
C VAL A 38 -10.88 -3.32 -1.95
N GLN A 39 -12.20 -3.54 -1.83
CA GLN A 39 -13.22 -2.53 -2.09
C GLN A 39 -13.09 -1.33 -1.14
N VAL A 40 -12.92 -1.60 0.16
CA VAL A 40 -12.76 -0.55 1.17
C VAL A 40 -11.42 0.16 0.99
N ALA A 41 -10.34 -0.56 0.72
CA ALA A 41 -9.04 0.07 0.47
C ALA A 41 -9.10 1.02 -0.74
N ALA A 42 -9.68 0.59 -1.86
CA ALA A 42 -9.87 1.42 -3.04
C ALA A 42 -10.77 2.63 -2.75
N GLN A 43 -11.88 2.45 -2.03
CA GLN A 43 -12.76 3.56 -1.65
C GLN A 43 -12.04 4.61 -0.80
N VAL A 44 -11.23 4.18 0.18
CA VAL A 44 -10.44 5.11 1.02
C VAL A 44 -9.41 5.87 0.18
N GLU A 45 -8.76 5.21 -0.79
CA GLU A 45 -7.87 5.90 -1.72
C GLU A 45 -8.60 6.96 -2.55
N ASP A 46 -9.79 6.65 -3.05
CA ASP A 46 -10.61 7.59 -3.82
C ASP A 46 -11.11 8.76 -2.97
N ASP A 47 -11.48 8.50 -1.71
CA ASP A 47 -11.85 9.55 -0.76
C ASP A 47 -10.68 10.53 -0.53
N ILE A 48 -9.45 10.02 -0.44
CA ILE A 48 -8.24 10.85 -0.33
C ILE A 48 -8.03 11.67 -1.59
N ARG A 49 -8.15 11.05 -2.78
CA ARG A 49 -8.05 11.77 -4.06
C ARG A 49 -9.08 12.90 -4.16
N ALA A 50 -10.30 12.68 -3.68
CA ALA A 50 -11.35 13.70 -3.64
C ALA A 50 -11.00 14.92 -2.76
N THR A 51 -10.10 14.77 -1.78
CA THR A 51 -9.57 15.89 -0.98
C THR A 51 -8.40 16.63 -1.64
N GLY A 52 -7.94 16.19 -2.82
CA GLY A 52 -6.79 16.75 -3.52
C GLY A 52 -5.43 16.27 -3.00
N ALA A 53 -5.40 15.22 -2.18
CA ALA A 53 -4.18 14.55 -1.74
C ALA A 53 -3.97 13.25 -2.54
N VAL A 54 -2.74 12.74 -2.54
CA VAL A 54 -2.38 11.48 -3.21
C VAL A 54 -2.29 10.35 -2.18
N PRO A 55 -3.08 9.27 -2.32
CA PRO A 55 -2.97 8.12 -1.44
C PRO A 55 -1.72 7.30 -1.73
N ALA A 56 -1.14 6.72 -0.68
CA ALA A 56 0.00 5.81 -0.78
C ALA A 56 -0.21 4.61 0.14
N THR A 57 -0.94 3.60 -0.33
CA THR A 57 -1.00 2.29 0.34
C THR A 57 0.38 1.64 0.33
N ILE A 58 0.86 1.21 1.50
CA ILE A 58 2.22 0.68 1.67
C ILE A 58 2.16 -0.81 1.98
N ALA A 59 2.95 -1.60 1.26
CA ALA A 59 3.13 -3.03 1.49
C ALA A 59 4.56 -3.47 1.17
N VAL A 60 4.97 -4.62 1.72
CA VAL A 60 6.13 -5.36 1.23
C VAL A 60 5.64 -6.36 0.19
N LEU A 61 6.01 -6.17 -1.06
CA LEU A 61 5.72 -7.10 -2.15
C LEU A 61 7.03 -7.68 -2.67
N GLU A 62 7.18 -9.00 -2.63
CA GLU A 62 8.36 -9.72 -3.14
C GLU A 62 9.69 -9.16 -2.60
N GLY A 63 9.76 -8.91 -1.29
CA GLY A 63 10.97 -8.38 -0.65
C GLY A 63 11.20 -6.88 -0.84
N ARG A 64 10.28 -6.15 -1.50
CA ARG A 64 10.44 -4.72 -1.80
C ARG A 64 9.39 -3.88 -1.08
N LEU A 65 9.82 -2.77 -0.47
CA LEU A 65 8.90 -1.76 0.07
C LEU A 65 8.27 -0.97 -1.07
N GLN A 66 6.96 -1.14 -1.25
CA GLN A 66 6.15 -0.43 -2.22
C GLN A 66 5.41 0.70 -1.52
N ILE A 67 5.54 1.92 -2.05
CA ILE A 67 4.89 3.13 -1.56
C ILE A 67 3.91 3.61 -2.63
N GLY A 68 2.63 3.35 -2.38
CA GLY A 68 1.58 3.41 -3.39
C GLY A 68 1.49 2.08 -4.14
N LEU A 69 0.30 1.48 -4.16
CA LEU A 69 0.02 0.26 -4.90
C LEU A 69 -0.80 0.58 -6.15
N SER A 70 -0.52 -0.12 -7.24
CA SER A 70 -1.44 -0.15 -8.38
C SER A 70 -2.72 -0.92 -8.02
N PRO A 71 -3.83 -0.70 -8.74
CA PRO A 71 -5.05 -1.47 -8.54
C PRO A 71 -4.85 -2.99 -8.62
N ALA A 72 -3.96 -3.44 -9.51
CA ALA A 72 -3.62 -4.86 -9.66
C ALA A 72 -2.84 -5.40 -8.45
N GLN A 73 -1.90 -4.62 -7.91
CA GLN A 73 -1.17 -4.99 -6.69
C GLN A 73 -2.10 -5.03 -5.47
N LEU A 74 -3.02 -4.06 -5.37
CA LEU A 74 -4.02 -4.00 -4.31
C LEU A 74 -4.96 -5.22 -4.34
N ASP A 75 -5.51 -5.55 -5.51
CA ASP A 75 -6.37 -6.73 -5.68
C ASP A 75 -5.60 -8.03 -5.42
N GLY A 76 -4.37 -8.13 -5.95
CA GLY A 76 -3.49 -9.27 -5.69
C GLY A 76 -3.22 -9.48 -4.19
N LEU A 77 -2.90 -8.40 -3.47
CA LEU A 77 -2.68 -8.43 -2.03
C LEU A 77 -3.93 -8.86 -1.26
N GLY A 78 -5.11 -8.36 -1.64
CA GLY A 78 -6.37 -8.72 -0.98
C GLY A 78 -6.87 -10.14 -1.26
N ARG A 79 -6.35 -10.81 -2.29
CA ARG A 79 -6.63 -12.24 -2.60
C ARG A 79 -5.57 -13.19 -2.06
N ALA A 80 -4.39 -12.69 -1.72
CA ALA A 80 -3.27 -13.51 -1.30
C ALA A 80 -3.57 -14.26 0.01
N SER A 81 -3.11 -15.51 0.08
CA SER A 81 -3.12 -16.32 1.29
C SER A 81 -1.70 -16.49 1.82
N GLY A 82 -1.57 -16.77 3.12
CA GLY A 82 -0.25 -16.90 3.76
C GLY A 82 0.56 -15.60 3.82
N VAL A 83 -0.11 -14.44 3.73
CA VAL A 83 0.55 -13.14 3.84
C VAL A 83 1.04 -12.94 5.27
N ALA A 84 2.32 -12.60 5.43
CA ALA A 84 2.87 -12.27 6.73
C ALA A 84 2.37 -10.89 7.19
N LYS A 85 1.84 -10.82 8.42
CA LYS A 85 1.57 -9.55 9.10
C LYS A 85 2.90 -8.97 9.61
N LEU A 86 3.29 -7.81 9.10
CA LEU A 86 4.58 -7.21 9.40
C LEU A 86 4.48 -6.09 10.42
N SER A 87 5.26 -6.18 11.48
CA SER A 87 5.64 -5.08 12.37
C SER A 87 7.13 -4.77 12.18
N ARG A 88 7.66 -3.85 12.99
CA ARG A 88 9.07 -3.41 12.93
C ARG A 88 10.07 -4.57 13.01
N ALA A 89 9.79 -5.58 13.83
CA ALA A 89 10.68 -6.72 14.03
C ALA A 89 10.74 -7.64 12.79
N ASP A 90 9.69 -7.65 11.99
CA ASP A 90 9.53 -8.56 10.86
C ASP A 90 10.13 -7.98 9.56
N LEU A 91 10.18 -6.64 9.46
CA LEU A 91 10.62 -5.94 8.25
C LEU A 91 11.99 -6.38 7.75
N ALA A 92 12.98 -6.54 8.64
CA ALA A 92 14.34 -6.91 8.22
C ALA A 92 14.37 -8.30 7.56
N ALA A 93 13.58 -9.26 8.07
CA ALA A 93 13.51 -10.61 7.52
C ALA A 93 12.71 -10.66 6.21
N CYS A 94 11.67 -9.85 6.09
CA CYS A 94 10.81 -9.83 4.91
C CYS A 94 11.34 -8.97 3.75
N LEU A 95 12.41 -8.20 3.96
CA LEU A 95 13.10 -7.40 2.94
C LEU A 95 14.42 -8.01 2.46
N ALA A 96 14.85 -9.13 3.07
CA ALA A 96 16.13 -9.78 2.80
C ALA A 96 16.12 -10.66 1.55
#